data_AF-A0A2V6TEM1-F1
#
_entry.id   AF-A0A2V6TEM1-F1
#
_cell.length_a   1.000
_cell.length_b   1.000
_cell.length_c   1.000
_cell.angle_alpha   90.00
_cell.angle_beta   90.00
_cell.angle_gamma   90.00
#
_symmetry.space_group_name_H-M   'P 1'
#
loop_
_entity.id
_entity.type
_entity.pdbx_description
1 polymer ?
#
loop_
_entity_poly.entity_id
_entity_poly.type
_entity_poly.pdbx_seq_one_letter_code
_entity_poly.pdbx_strand_id
1 'polypeptide(L)'
;QGRRIRGSAVKDLSWLRPDGTEMTDEEWSHWFSPGLGLHLAGDAIEEMSDEGLPITDDTVLILLNAHDEPVPFVLPDHHGGAWEPVLDTRDWQQPIADGRRFKEGEPYPLEGRTLAVLRLHPRESP
;
A
#
# COMPACT_ATOMS: atom_id res chain seq x y z
N GLN A 1 15.62 10.83 -0.56
CA GLN A 1 15.29 11.18 0.84
C GLN A 1 13.87 11.70 0.86
N GLY A 2 12.91 10.86 1.26
CA GLY A 2 11.50 11.28 1.40
C GLY A 2 11.41 12.38 2.45
N ARG A 3 10.72 13.47 2.12
CA ARG A 3 10.61 14.64 3.00
C ARG A 3 9.70 14.26 4.16
N ARG A 4 10.18 14.35 5.42
CA ARG A 4 9.28 14.47 6.57
C ARG A 4 8.42 15.71 6.33
N ILE A 5 7.13 15.53 6.07
CA ILE A 5 6.17 16.63 6.16
C ILE A 5 6.04 16.92 7.65
N ARG A 6 6.80 17.91 8.14
CA ARG A 6 6.69 18.38 9.52
C ARG A 6 5.37 19.14 9.62
N GLY A 7 4.34 18.51 10.19
CA GLY A 7 3.04 19.14 10.42
C GLY A 7 2.06 18.29 11.22
N SER A 8 1.79 17.06 10.78
CA SER A 8 0.81 16.16 11.40
C SER A 8 1.48 15.03 12.18
N ALA A 9 0.84 14.54 13.23
CA ALA A 9 1.33 13.45 14.07
C ALA A 9 1.06 12.04 13.50
N VAL A 10 0.70 11.95 12.21
CA VAL A 10 0.34 10.70 11.53
C VAL A 10 1.36 10.46 10.42
N LYS A 11 1.85 9.22 10.28
CA LYS A 11 2.79 8.88 9.20
C LYS A 11 2.01 8.80 7.88
N ASP A 12 2.12 9.82 7.04
CA ASP A 12 1.47 9.83 5.70
C ASP A 12 1.97 8.71 4.78
N LEU A 13 3.16 8.17 5.06
CA LEU A 13 3.88 7.26 4.16
C LEU A 13 4.81 6.31 4.91
N SER A 14 4.79 5.03 4.55
CA SER A 14 5.73 4.00 5.02
C SER A 14 6.21 3.10 3.88
N TRP A 15 7.51 2.77 3.89
CA TRP A 15 8.11 1.80 2.97
C TRP A 15 8.07 0.41 3.60
N LEU A 16 7.63 -0.59 2.85
CA LEU A 16 7.46 -1.95 3.34
C LEU A 16 8.34 -2.93 2.58
N ARG A 17 8.82 -3.95 3.29
CA ARG A 17 9.39 -5.15 2.69
C ARG A 17 8.28 -6.05 2.12
N PRO A 18 8.63 -7.05 1.31
CA PRO A 18 7.69 -8.10 0.91
C PRO A 18 7.04 -8.87 2.06
N ASP A 19 7.66 -8.94 3.24
CA ASP A 19 7.05 -9.56 4.42
C ASP A 19 6.03 -8.66 5.14
N GLY A 20 5.72 -7.48 4.60
CA GLY A 20 4.74 -6.54 5.14
C GLY A 20 5.27 -5.64 6.26
N THR A 21 6.53 -5.80 6.68
CA THR A 21 7.12 -4.99 7.75
C THR A 21 7.68 -3.67 7.24
N GLU A 22 7.56 -2.61 8.05
CA GLU A 22 8.11 -1.30 7.74
C GLU A 22 9.65 -1.34 7.71
N MET A 23 10.22 -0.70 6.69
CA MET A 23 11.66 -0.55 6.54
C MET A 23 12.18 0.57 7.45
N THR A 24 13.31 0.33 8.10
CA THR A 24 14.05 1.43 8.75
C THR A 24 14.82 2.25 7.72
N ASP A 25 15.24 3.46 8.10
CA ASP A 25 16.05 4.34 7.24
C ASP A 25 17.38 3.70 6.79
N GLU A 26 17.99 2.89 7.67
CA GLU A 26 19.24 2.19 7.35
C GLU A 26 19.02 1.12 6.30
N GLU A 27 17.94 0.35 6.43
CA GLU A 27 17.58 -0.72 5.51
C GLU A 27 17.14 -0.15 4.17
N TRP A 28 16.42 0.98 4.17
CA TRP A 28 16.12 1.74 2.95
C TRP A 28 17.39 2.19 2.22
N SER A 29 18.38 2.70 2.96
CA SER A 29 19.61 3.24 2.37
C SER A 29 20.52 2.18 1.75
N HIS A 30 20.38 0.92 2.18
CA HIS A 30 21.20 -0.22 1.71
C HIS A 30 20.36 -1.30 1.01
N TRP A 31 19.12 -0.98 0.64
CA TRP A 31 18.19 -1.97 0.11
C TRP A 31 18.58 -2.44 -1.30
N PHE A 32 18.63 -3.75 -1.48
CA PHE A 32 18.88 -4.41 -2.76
C PHE A 32 17.82 -5.47 -3.12
N SER A 33 16.68 -5.50 -2.40
CA SER A 33 15.74 -6.61 -2.57
C SER A 33 14.88 -6.50 -3.84
N PRO A 34 14.41 -7.65 -4.34
CA PRO A 34 13.61 -7.76 -5.56
C PRO A 34 12.29 -6.99 -5.56
N GLY A 35 11.73 -6.68 -4.39
CA GLY A 35 10.43 -6.05 -4.25
C GLY A 35 10.40 -4.96 -3.18
N LEU A 36 9.44 -4.04 -3.33
CA LEU A 36 9.20 -2.90 -2.44
C LEU A 36 7.71 -2.59 -2.35
N GLY A 37 7.22 -2.38 -1.13
CA GLY A 37 5.89 -1.86 -0.86
C GLY A 37 5.93 -0.40 -0.41
N LEU A 38 4.87 0.34 -0.71
CA LEU A 38 4.65 1.72 -0.28
C LEU A 38 3.22 1.84 0.24
N HIS A 39 3.08 2.10 1.53
CA HIS A 39 1.80 2.33 2.18
C HIS A 39 1.57 3.83 2.33
N LEU A 40 0.46 4.33 1.78
CA LEU A 40 0.02 5.72 1.87
C LEU A 40 -1.25 5.77 2.70
N ALA A 41 -1.16 6.39 3.87
CA ALA A 41 -2.27 6.51 4.81
C ALA A 41 -3.15 7.70 4.38
N GLY A 42 -4.35 7.42 3.87
CA GLY A 42 -5.27 8.45 3.36
C GLY A 42 -5.97 9.25 4.48
N ASP A 43 -5.93 8.74 5.71
CA ASP A 43 -6.39 9.39 6.94
C ASP A 43 -5.34 10.33 7.57
N ALA A 44 -4.12 10.33 7.05
CA ALA A 44 -3.01 11.13 7.57
C ALA A 44 -2.94 12.56 7.00
N ILE A 45 -3.72 12.83 5.95
CA ILE A 45 -3.78 14.17 5.35
C ILE A 45 -4.62 15.08 6.26
N GLU A 46 -3.96 15.93 7.05
CA GLU A 46 -4.61 17.04 7.77
C GLU A 46 -5.03 18.15 6.77
N GLU A 47 -5.78 17.80 5.72
CA GLU A 47 -6.38 18.76 4.79
C GLU A 47 -7.86 18.97 5.13
N MET A 48 -8.25 20.23 5.06
CA MET A 48 -9.63 20.66 5.18
C MET A 48 -10.07 21.10 3.78
N SER A 49 -11.26 20.68 3.37
CA SER A 49 -11.93 21.24 2.18
C SER A 49 -12.19 22.74 2.35
N ASP A 50 -12.55 23.43 1.27
CA ASP A 50 -12.95 24.85 1.30
C ASP A 50 -14.11 25.14 2.27
N GLU A 51 -14.86 24.10 2.67
CA GLU A 51 -15.99 24.14 3.59
C GLU A 51 -15.59 23.82 5.05
N GLY A 52 -14.29 23.57 5.32
CA GLY A 52 -13.77 23.26 6.65
C GLY A 52 -14.03 21.82 7.12
N LEU A 53 -14.36 20.91 6.20
CA LEU A 53 -14.52 19.47 6.49
C LEU A 53 -13.19 18.73 6.30
N PRO A 54 -12.82 17.78 7.18
CA PRO A 54 -11.65 16.93 6.98
C PRO A 54 -11.77 16.16 5.67
N ILE A 55 -10.71 16.17 4.87
CA ILE A 55 -10.58 15.32 3.69
C ILE A 55 -9.97 14.01 4.16
N THR A 56 -10.76 12.93 4.14
CA THR A 56 -10.26 11.57 4.32
C THR A 56 -10.17 10.95 2.93
N ASP A 57 -8.97 10.62 2.49
CA ASP A 57 -8.77 9.90 1.22
C ASP A 57 -8.63 8.39 1.49
N ASP A 58 -8.71 7.59 0.43
CA ASP A 58 -8.51 6.16 0.48
C ASP A 58 -7.06 5.84 0.89
N THR A 59 -6.88 4.92 1.86
CA THR A 59 -5.56 4.34 2.15
C THR A 59 -5.18 3.36 1.03
N VAL A 60 -3.99 3.53 0.45
CA VAL A 60 -3.52 2.71 -0.66
C VAL A 60 -2.17 2.06 -0.38
N LEU A 61 -1.98 0.88 -0.94
CA LEU A 61 -0.74 0.12 -0.92
C LEU A 61 -0.26 -0.08 -2.36
N ILE A 62 0.93 0.42 -2.66
CA ILE A 62 1.58 0.25 -3.95
C ILE A 62 2.68 -0.80 -3.79
N LEU A 63 2.63 -1.85 -4.61
CA LEU A 63 3.60 -2.94 -4.59
C LEU A 63 4.36 -2.95 -5.91
N LEU A 64 5.69 -3.02 -5.83
CA LEU A 64 6.57 -3.09 -6.99
C LEU A 64 7.44 -4.35 -6.89
N ASN A 65 7.38 -5.19 -7.92
CA ASN A 65 8.32 -6.28 -8.12
C ASN A 65 9.24 -5.95 -9.29
N ALA A 66 10.48 -5.61 -8.97
CA ALA A 66 11.51 -5.34 -9.97
C ALA A 66 12.26 -6.61 -10.40
N HIS A 67 11.96 -7.79 -9.82
CA HIS A 67 12.55 -9.10 -10.13
C HIS A 67 11.84 -9.80 -11.30
N ASP A 68 12.43 -10.84 -11.87
CA ASP A 68 11.88 -11.61 -12.99
C ASP A 68 10.99 -12.76 -12.52
N GLU A 69 11.20 -13.23 -11.30
CA GLU A 69 10.33 -14.19 -10.63
C GLU A 69 9.23 -13.52 -9.80
N PRO A 70 8.09 -14.21 -9.55
CA PRO A 70 7.05 -13.72 -8.66
C PRO A 70 7.54 -13.53 -7.22
N VAL A 71 7.09 -12.46 -6.57
CA VAL A 71 7.37 -12.16 -5.16
C VAL A 71 6.04 -12.05 -4.40
N PRO A 72 5.81 -12.87 -3.37
CA PRO A 72 4.63 -12.71 -2.52
C PRO A 72 4.82 -11.53 -1.56
N PHE A 73 3.84 -10.63 -1.50
CA PHE A 73 3.80 -9.53 -0.55
C PHE A 73 2.77 -9.80 0.53
N VAL A 74 3.19 -9.90 1.78
CA VAL A 74 2.28 -9.99 2.93
C VAL A 74 1.62 -8.63 3.14
N LEU A 75 0.29 -8.61 3.08
CA LEU A 75 -0.45 -7.38 3.20
C LEU A 75 -0.50 -6.89 4.66
N PRO A 76 -0.25 -5.60 4.93
CA PRO A 76 -0.18 -5.08 6.28
C PRO A 76 -1.56 -5.12 6.96
N ASP A 77 -1.53 -5.24 8.28
CA ASP A 77 -2.71 -5.16 9.15
C ASP A 77 -3.31 -3.75 9.11
N HIS A 78 -4.63 -3.70 9.02
CA HIS A 78 -5.39 -2.46 9.14
C HIS A 78 -6.71 -2.69 9.90
N HIS A 79 -6.59 -3.22 11.12
CA HIS A 79 -7.67 -3.27 12.11
C HIS A 79 -8.93 -4.02 11.62
N GLY A 80 -8.74 -5.12 10.89
CA GLY A 80 -9.83 -5.94 10.36
C GLY A 80 -10.41 -5.44 9.04
N GLY A 81 -9.72 -4.53 8.35
CA GLY A 81 -10.01 -4.15 6.97
C GLY A 81 -9.62 -5.22 5.95
N ALA A 82 -9.84 -4.92 4.67
CA ALA A 82 -9.44 -5.79 3.56
C ALA A 82 -8.87 -4.98 2.39
N TRP A 83 -7.92 -5.55 1.68
CA TRP A 83 -7.26 -4.93 0.55
C TRP A 83 -7.90 -5.38 -0.77
N GLU A 84 -8.33 -4.44 -1.59
CA GLU A 84 -8.85 -4.68 -2.94
C GLU A 84 -7.80 -4.25 -3.97
N PRO A 85 -7.35 -5.12 -4.88
CA PRO A 85 -6.54 -4.71 -6.00
C PRO A 85 -7.35 -3.83 -6.96
N VAL A 86 -6.84 -2.63 -7.24
CA VAL A 86 -7.46 -1.67 -8.17
C VAL A 86 -6.66 -1.54 -9.46
N LEU A 87 -5.36 -1.86 -9.42
CA LEU A 87 -4.45 -1.90 -10.56
C LEU A 87 -3.43 -3.03 -10.38
N ASP A 88 -3.08 -3.69 -11.47
CA ASP A 88 -2.03 -4.69 -11.60
C ASP A 88 -1.59 -4.66 -13.07
N THR A 89 -0.34 -4.26 -13.31
CA THR A 89 0.17 -4.08 -14.67
C THR A 89 0.20 -5.38 -15.48
N ARG A 90 0.16 -6.55 -14.84
CA ARG A 90 0.12 -7.85 -15.52
C ARG A 90 -1.19 -8.04 -16.32
N ASP A 91 -2.27 -7.50 -15.78
CA ASP A 91 -3.64 -7.71 -16.25
C ASP A 91 -4.20 -6.43 -16.87
N TRP A 92 -3.36 -5.55 -17.43
CA TRP A 92 -3.79 -4.25 -18.00
C TRP A 92 -4.92 -4.36 -19.04
N GLN A 93 -5.11 -5.52 -19.65
CA GLN A 93 -6.16 -5.79 -20.64
C GLN A 93 -7.47 -6.35 -20.04
N GLN A 94 -7.50 -6.68 -18.75
CA GLN A 94 -8.64 -7.25 -18.03
C GLN A 94 -8.99 -6.38 -16.81
N PRO A 95 -10.28 -6.18 -16.49
CA PRO A 95 -10.64 -5.52 -15.25
C PRO A 95 -10.14 -6.36 -14.06
N ILE A 96 -9.23 -5.80 -13.27
CA ILE A 96 -8.74 -6.42 -12.02
C ILE A 96 -9.85 -6.46 -10.95
N ALA A 97 -10.83 -5.56 -11.07
CA ALA A 97 -11.98 -5.44 -10.19
C ALA A 97 -13.01 -6.57 -10.43
N ASP A 98 -12.62 -7.82 -10.16
CA ASP A 98 -13.58 -8.93 -9.96
C ASP A 98 -14.25 -8.85 -8.56
N GLY A 99 -13.85 -7.87 -7.74
CA GLY A 99 -14.33 -7.66 -6.37
C GLY A 99 -13.59 -8.52 -5.34
N ARG A 100 -12.52 -9.22 -5.72
CA ARG A 100 -11.71 -9.99 -4.78
C ARG A 100 -11.03 -9.05 -3.78
N ARG A 101 -11.15 -9.42 -2.51
CA ARG A 101 -10.49 -8.76 -1.39
C ARG A 101 -9.57 -9.73 -0.67
N PHE A 102 -8.43 -9.23 -0.24
CA PHE A 102 -7.41 -9.96 0.52
C PHE A 102 -7.45 -9.48 1.96
N LYS A 103 -7.35 -10.42 2.90
CA LYS A 103 -7.28 -10.04 4.32
C LYS A 103 -5.88 -9.57 4.68
N GLU A 104 -5.79 -8.86 5.80
CA GLU A 104 -4.50 -8.65 6.49
C GLU A 104 -3.72 -9.96 6.65
N GLY A 105 -2.40 -9.89 6.45
CA GLY A 105 -1.50 -11.04 6.52
C GLY A 105 -1.61 -12.03 5.35
N GLU A 106 -2.60 -11.91 4.45
CA GLU A 106 -2.68 -12.71 3.25
C GLU A 106 -1.60 -12.27 2.25
N PRO A 107 -0.89 -13.20 1.58
CA PRO A 107 0.07 -12.83 0.56
C PRO A 107 -0.63 -12.44 -0.76
N TYR A 108 -0.28 -11.28 -1.30
CA TYR A 108 -0.57 -10.89 -2.68
C TYR A 108 0.57 -11.38 -3.60
N PRO A 109 0.30 -12.29 -4.55
CA PRO A 109 1.33 -12.78 -5.47
C PRO A 109 1.57 -11.76 -6.58
N LEU A 110 2.67 -11.02 -6.51
CA LEU A 110 3.05 -10.05 -7.53
C LEU A 110 4.03 -10.68 -8.53
N GLU A 111 3.62 -10.76 -9.79
CA GLU A 111 4.41 -11.37 -10.87
C GLU A 111 5.73 -10.62 -11.14
N GLY A 112 6.66 -11.27 -11.85
CA GLY A 112 7.93 -10.65 -12.22
C GLY A 112 7.75 -9.39 -13.07
N ARG A 113 8.48 -8.33 -12.75
CA ARG A 113 8.50 -7.03 -13.46
C ARG A 113 7.12 -6.35 -13.53
N THR A 114 6.36 -6.42 -12.43
CA THR A 114 5.01 -5.83 -12.34
C THR A 114 4.86 -4.86 -11.17
N LEU A 115 3.83 -4.03 -11.26
CA LEU A 115 3.37 -3.15 -10.20
C LEU A 115 1.88 -3.40 -9.97
N ALA A 116 1.47 -3.41 -8.69
CA ALA A 116 0.07 -3.42 -8.30
C ALA A 116 -0.24 -2.25 -7.35
N VAL A 117 -1.49 -1.80 -7.37
CA VAL A 117 -2.06 -0.85 -6.42
C VAL A 117 -3.27 -1.51 -5.79
N LEU A 118 -3.30 -1.53 -4.47
CA LEU A 118 -4.40 -2.01 -3.68
C LEU A 118 -4.98 -0.85 -2.88
N ARG A 119 -6.30 -0.81 -2.77
CA ARG A 119 -7.03 0.12 -1.90
C ARG A 119 -7.51 -0.64 -0.67
N LEU A 120 -7.39 0.00 0.49
CA LEU A 120 -7.99 -0.49 1.72
C LEU A 120 -9.50 -0.24 1.73
N HIS A 121 -10.26 -1.29 2.04
CA HIS A 121 -11.63 -1.19 2.52
C HIS A 121 -11.61 -1.32 4.05
N PRO A 122 -11.92 -0.26 4.80
CA PRO A 122 -12.06 -0.35 6.24
C PRO A 122 -13.11 -1.38 6.62
N ARG A 123 -12.96 -1.95 7.81
CA ARG A 123 -14.00 -2.80 8.37
C ARG A 123 -15.31 -2.02 8.46
N GLU A 124 -16.37 -2.53 7.84
CA GLU A 124 -17.72 -1.98 8.02
C GLU A 124 -18.10 -2.09 9.50
N SER A 125 -18.48 -0.96 10.10
CA SER A 125 -19.03 -0.98 11.46
C SER A 125 -20.41 -1.63 11.41
N PRO A 126 -20.73 -2.53 12.36
CA PRO A 126 -22.03 -3.21 12.40
C PRO A 126 -23.21 -2.26 12.67
#